data_AF-A0A166C8D9-F1
#
_entry.id   AF-A0A166C8D9-F1
#
_cell.length_a   1.000
_cell.length_b   1.000
_cell.length_c   1.000
_cell.angle_alpha   90.00
_cell.angle_beta   90.00
_cell.angle_gamma   90.00
#
_symmetry.space_group_name_H-M   'P 1'
#
loop_
_entity.id
_entity.type
_entity.pdbx_description
1 polymer ?
#
loop_
_entity_poly.entity_id
_entity_poly.type
_entity_poly.pdbx_seq_one_letter_code
_entity_poly.pdbx_strand_id
1 'polypeptide(L)'
;SAVTYSSGGGKTSKVTSGAFKGRLLGGGERSRIYGTSVYGSGYPNRPSGSSGVAGQPFPYYYYPVVWEAPTSSSSHSYPPYLNATDEYGSPSNSSRPGGMLMQATLYSNTTSSTFHFLADNSTVSSVLNIIRANCSIHGHLNNGTSSTVPVAYTGGNSSAPQVVDAVQYYRASSAVLTLEGYNNTAILSTPNATAPPLPAGVDLTLLACLNATIGAAIPLV
;
A
#
# COMPACT_ATOMS: atom_id res chain seq x y z
N SER A 1 20.12 2.46 -6.34
CA SER A 1 19.63 1.73 -5.16
C SER A 1 18.53 2.54 -4.50
N ALA A 2 17.52 1.90 -3.89
CA ALA A 2 16.45 2.62 -3.20
C ALA A 2 16.90 3.08 -1.80
N VAL A 3 16.54 4.31 -1.41
CA VAL A 3 16.96 4.92 -0.13
C VAL A 3 15.77 5.60 0.55
N THR A 4 15.64 5.43 1.87
CA THR A 4 14.65 6.13 2.69
C THR A 4 14.91 7.64 2.67
N TYR A 5 13.87 8.47 2.77
CA TYR A 5 13.96 9.94 2.72
C TYR A 5 14.53 10.57 1.44
N SER A 6 14.99 9.78 0.46
CA SER A 6 15.43 10.27 -0.86
C SER A 6 14.32 11.05 -1.57
N SER A 7 14.65 12.12 -2.30
CA SER A 7 13.68 12.85 -3.12
C SER A 7 13.07 11.99 -4.25
N GLY A 8 13.70 10.87 -4.61
CA GLY A 8 13.38 10.16 -5.86
C GLY A 8 13.77 11.01 -7.07
N GLY A 9 12.99 10.90 -8.16
CA GLY A 9 13.21 11.71 -9.37
C GLY A 9 14.21 11.11 -10.36
N GLY A 10 14.49 9.81 -10.27
CA GLY A 10 15.36 9.09 -11.23
C GLY A 10 14.86 9.14 -12.68
N LYS A 11 15.78 8.94 -13.64
CA LYS A 11 15.47 8.99 -15.08
C LYS A 11 14.43 7.95 -15.47
N THR A 12 13.42 8.39 -16.21
CA THR A 12 12.41 7.49 -16.77
C THR A 12 13.03 6.60 -17.85
N SER A 13 12.74 5.31 -17.81
CA SER A 13 13.17 4.34 -18.82
C SER A 13 12.03 3.43 -19.25
N LYS A 14 12.18 2.75 -20.39
CA LYS A 14 11.18 1.81 -20.91
C LYS A 14 11.68 0.39 -20.69
N VAL A 15 10.83 -0.47 -20.13
CA VAL A 15 11.14 -1.89 -19.97
C VAL A 15 11.32 -2.53 -21.35
N THR A 16 12.43 -3.23 -21.56
CA THR A 16 12.80 -3.78 -22.88
C THR A 16 12.38 -5.23 -23.09
N SER A 17 12.07 -5.98 -22.03
CA SER A 17 11.76 -7.41 -22.06
C SER A 17 10.81 -7.84 -20.94
N GLY A 18 10.36 -9.11 -20.97
CA GLY A 18 9.49 -9.69 -19.94
C GLY A 18 8.03 -9.26 -20.03
N ALA A 19 7.24 -9.65 -19.03
CA ALA A 19 5.79 -9.41 -18.97
C ALA A 19 5.42 -7.91 -19.05
N PHE A 20 6.32 -7.05 -18.60
CA PHE A 20 6.14 -5.61 -18.57
C PHE A 20 6.85 -4.88 -19.72
N LYS A 21 7.19 -5.58 -20.81
CA LYS A 21 7.83 -4.95 -21.97
C LYS A 21 7.00 -3.75 -22.45
N GLY A 22 7.67 -2.61 -22.57
CA GLY A 22 7.08 -1.36 -23.01
C GLY A 22 6.51 -0.47 -21.90
N ARG A 23 6.37 -0.96 -20.66
CA ARG A 23 6.00 -0.13 -19.49
C ARG A 23 7.10 0.90 -19.21
N LEU A 24 6.72 2.06 -18.67
CA LEU A 24 7.68 3.06 -18.16
C LEU A 24 8.07 2.75 -16.71
N LEU A 25 9.34 2.97 -16.37
CA LEU A 25 9.92 2.85 -15.03
C LEU A 25 10.52 4.20 -14.61
N GLY A 26 10.40 4.56 -13.33
CA GLY A 26 11.06 5.74 -12.76
C GLY A 26 10.36 7.07 -13.05
N GLY A 27 10.99 8.17 -12.64
CA GLY A 27 10.46 9.54 -12.76
C GLY A 27 9.50 9.97 -11.64
N GLY A 28 9.18 9.09 -10.69
CA GLY A 28 8.39 9.43 -9.51
C GLY A 28 9.21 10.17 -8.46
N GLU A 29 8.66 11.25 -7.93
CA GLU A 29 9.27 12.09 -6.89
C GLU A 29 8.54 11.94 -5.55
N ARG A 30 9.25 12.18 -4.44
CA ARG A 30 8.67 12.14 -3.09
C ARG A 30 7.45 13.05 -2.93
N SER A 31 7.45 14.20 -3.61
CA SER A 31 6.36 15.17 -3.62
C SER A 31 5.02 14.60 -4.13
N ARG A 32 5.05 13.48 -4.87
CA ARG A 32 3.87 12.86 -5.52
C ARG A 32 3.59 11.43 -5.06
N ILE A 33 4.17 11.02 -3.93
CA ILE A 33 4.03 9.64 -3.44
C ILE A 33 2.63 9.34 -2.91
N TYR A 34 1.94 10.35 -2.40
CA TYR A 34 0.66 10.16 -1.74
C TYR A 34 -0.42 9.90 -2.80
N GLY A 35 -1.11 8.78 -2.65
CA GLY A 35 -2.36 8.50 -3.32
C GLY A 35 -3.56 8.93 -2.47
N THR A 36 -4.60 8.12 -2.52
CA THR A 36 -5.84 8.25 -1.73
C THR A 36 -6.15 6.89 -1.11
N SER A 37 -7.35 6.69 -0.54
CA SER A 37 -7.88 5.37 -0.16
C SER A 37 -8.32 4.51 -1.35
N VAL A 38 -8.27 5.03 -2.58
CA VAL A 38 -8.68 4.30 -3.79
C VAL A 38 -7.49 3.60 -4.44
N TYR A 39 -7.65 2.32 -4.74
CA TYR A 39 -6.64 1.52 -5.44
C TYR A 39 -6.37 2.05 -6.86
N GLY A 40 -5.09 2.13 -7.23
CA GLY A 40 -4.64 2.77 -8.46
C GLY A 40 -4.38 4.28 -8.35
N SER A 41 -4.57 4.91 -7.19
CA SER A 41 -4.28 6.34 -7.00
C SER A 41 -2.78 6.63 -6.84
N GLY A 42 -2.38 7.90 -7.00
CA GLY A 42 -0.99 8.33 -6.84
C GLY A 42 -0.09 8.11 -8.07
N TYR A 43 -0.66 7.77 -9.23
CA TYR A 43 0.08 7.70 -10.49
C TYR A 43 0.21 9.08 -11.14
N PRO A 44 1.42 9.50 -11.53
CA PRO A 44 1.62 10.71 -12.32
C PRO A 44 0.89 10.62 -13.66
N ASN A 45 0.24 11.70 -14.09
CA ASN A 45 -0.42 11.83 -15.40
C ASN A 45 -1.46 10.73 -15.70
N ARG A 46 -2.12 10.24 -14.66
CA ARG A 46 -3.18 9.23 -14.79
C ARG A 46 -4.31 9.77 -15.69
N PRO A 47 -4.72 9.04 -16.75
CA PRO A 47 -5.85 9.46 -17.58
C PRO A 47 -7.12 9.59 -16.75
N SER A 48 -7.89 10.66 -16.99
CA SER A 48 -9.20 10.85 -16.39
C SER A 48 -10.10 9.64 -16.68
N GLY A 49 -10.78 9.11 -15.66
CA GLY A 49 -11.66 7.95 -15.79
C GLY A 49 -10.97 6.58 -15.80
N SER A 50 -9.62 6.50 -15.85
CA SER A 50 -8.94 5.22 -15.61
C SER A 50 -9.24 4.72 -14.18
N SER A 51 -9.18 3.42 -13.95
CA SER A 51 -9.43 2.78 -12.66
C SER A 51 -8.40 1.69 -12.39
N GLY A 52 -8.08 1.49 -11.10
CA GLY A 52 -7.12 0.47 -10.71
C GLY A 52 -5.72 0.71 -11.23
N VAL A 53 -4.97 -0.39 -11.30
CA VAL A 53 -3.54 -0.38 -11.64
C VAL A 53 -3.25 -1.04 -12.98
N ALA A 54 -4.28 -1.54 -13.66
CA ALA A 54 -4.14 -2.33 -14.87
C ALA A 54 -3.40 -1.53 -15.94
N GLY A 55 -2.27 -2.06 -16.42
CA GLY A 55 -1.47 -1.37 -17.42
C GLY A 55 -1.05 0.04 -16.99
N GLN A 56 -0.68 0.26 -15.72
CA GLN A 56 -0.13 1.52 -15.23
C GLN A 56 1.41 1.50 -15.11
N PRO A 57 2.10 2.65 -15.29
CA PRO A 57 3.58 2.67 -15.33
C PRO A 57 4.14 2.38 -13.94
N PHE A 58 5.45 2.15 -13.78
CA PHE A 58 6.05 2.00 -12.46
C PHE A 58 6.91 3.23 -12.12
N PRO A 59 6.28 4.37 -11.79
CA PRO A 59 7.00 5.63 -11.57
C PRO A 59 8.06 5.53 -10.47
N TYR A 60 7.91 4.55 -9.58
CA TYR A 60 8.83 4.31 -8.48
C TYR A 60 9.52 2.94 -8.55
N TYR A 61 9.49 2.26 -9.70
CA TYR A 61 10.08 0.92 -9.93
C TYR A 61 9.39 -0.27 -9.25
N TYR A 62 8.53 -0.04 -8.26
CA TYR A 62 7.82 -1.11 -7.55
C TYR A 62 6.47 -1.43 -8.16
N TYR A 63 6.08 -2.71 -8.07
CA TYR A 63 4.78 -3.18 -8.54
C TYR A 63 3.68 -2.84 -7.53
N PRO A 64 2.45 -2.60 -7.98
CA PRO A 64 1.30 -2.38 -7.12
C PRO A 64 1.06 -3.54 -6.15
N VAL A 65 0.54 -3.25 -4.96
CA VAL A 65 0.04 -4.29 -4.05
C VAL A 65 -1.05 -5.08 -4.77
N VAL A 66 -1.11 -6.38 -4.52
CA VAL A 66 -2.10 -7.29 -5.12
C VAL A 66 -3.04 -7.75 -4.03
N TRP A 67 -4.33 -7.57 -4.24
CA TRP A 67 -5.37 -7.95 -3.30
C TRP A 67 -5.97 -9.29 -3.68
N GLU A 68 -5.97 -10.23 -2.74
CA GLU A 68 -6.65 -11.52 -2.90
C GLU A 68 -8.02 -11.45 -2.21
N ALA A 69 -9.07 -11.88 -2.92
CA ALA A 69 -10.41 -11.93 -2.35
C ALA A 69 -10.49 -13.01 -1.26
N PRO A 70 -11.23 -12.78 -0.16
CA PRO A 70 -11.39 -13.77 0.89
C PRO A 70 -12.07 -15.05 0.37
N THR A 71 -11.43 -16.19 0.65
CA THR A 71 -11.83 -17.54 0.19
C THR A 71 -13.17 -18.02 0.75
N SER A 72 -13.68 -17.39 1.82
CA SER A 72 -14.96 -17.73 2.47
C SER A 72 -16.20 -17.16 1.75
N SER A 73 -16.02 -16.39 0.68
CA SER A 73 -17.14 -15.86 -0.10
C SER A 73 -17.32 -16.69 -1.37
N SER A 74 -18.42 -17.43 -1.46
CA SER A 74 -18.76 -18.33 -2.57
C SER A 74 -19.00 -17.64 -3.93
N SER A 75 -18.77 -16.32 -4.07
CA SER A 75 -19.18 -15.56 -5.27
C SER A 75 -18.50 -14.21 -5.54
N HIS A 76 -17.49 -13.75 -4.80
CA HIS A 76 -16.98 -12.38 -5.00
C HIS A 76 -15.50 -12.36 -5.37
N SER A 77 -15.20 -12.61 -6.65
CA SER A 77 -13.99 -12.06 -7.25
C SER A 77 -14.07 -10.54 -7.21
N TYR A 78 -12.99 -9.87 -6.83
CA TYR A 78 -12.92 -8.42 -6.93
C TYR A 78 -13.23 -7.97 -8.37
N PRO A 79 -13.86 -6.79 -8.57
CA PRO A 79 -14.00 -6.21 -9.89
C PRO A 79 -12.66 -6.17 -10.64
N PRO A 80 -12.64 -6.24 -11.98
CA PRO A 80 -11.39 -6.32 -12.75
C PRO A 80 -10.38 -5.20 -12.46
N TYR A 81 -10.82 -4.01 -12.03
CA TYR A 81 -9.93 -2.89 -11.68
C TYR A 81 -9.30 -3.02 -10.28
N LEU A 82 -9.78 -3.93 -9.44
CA LEU A 82 -9.20 -4.26 -8.14
C LEU A 82 -8.45 -5.60 -8.17
N ASN A 83 -8.75 -6.46 -9.15
CA ASN A 83 -8.03 -7.70 -9.37
C ASN A 83 -6.78 -7.46 -10.24
N ALA A 84 -5.60 -7.59 -9.63
CA ALA A 84 -4.32 -7.33 -10.29
C ALA A 84 -3.41 -8.57 -10.34
N THR A 85 -3.89 -9.73 -9.89
CA THR A 85 -3.10 -10.95 -9.74
C THR A 85 -2.60 -11.47 -11.09
N ASP A 86 -3.41 -11.37 -12.16
CA ASP A 86 -3.01 -11.82 -13.50
C ASP A 86 -1.85 -11.00 -14.09
N GLU A 87 -1.78 -9.70 -13.78
CA GLU A 87 -0.74 -8.81 -14.30
C GLU A 87 0.52 -8.81 -13.43
N TYR A 88 0.38 -8.81 -12.11
CA TYR A 88 1.51 -8.62 -11.18
C TYR A 88 1.90 -9.88 -10.39
N GLY A 89 1.16 -10.97 -10.56
CA GLY A 89 1.33 -12.25 -9.86
C GLY A 89 0.74 -12.24 -8.45
N SER A 90 0.84 -13.39 -7.78
CA SER A 90 0.39 -13.57 -6.39
C SER A 90 1.18 -12.68 -5.40
N PRO A 91 0.59 -12.30 -4.26
CA PRO A 91 1.31 -11.64 -3.16
C PRO A 91 2.62 -12.32 -2.73
N SER A 92 2.71 -13.65 -2.85
CA SER A 92 3.88 -14.44 -2.49
C SER A 92 5.00 -14.44 -3.54
N ASN A 93 4.81 -13.78 -4.69
CA ASN A 93 5.79 -13.74 -5.77
C ASN A 93 7.07 -12.99 -5.32
N SER A 94 8.14 -13.75 -5.10
CA SER A 94 9.45 -13.24 -4.67
C SER A 94 10.23 -12.52 -5.77
N SER A 95 9.82 -12.63 -7.05
CA SER A 95 10.45 -11.96 -8.19
C SER A 95 10.02 -10.49 -8.34
N ARG A 96 9.09 -10.01 -7.52
CA ARG A 96 8.68 -8.60 -7.49
C ARG A 96 9.86 -7.72 -7.03
N PRO A 97 10.02 -6.48 -7.53
CA PRO A 97 10.99 -5.54 -7.00
C PRO A 97 10.81 -5.35 -5.50
N GLY A 98 11.89 -5.55 -4.73
CA GLY A 98 11.87 -5.52 -3.27
C GLY A 98 11.32 -6.78 -2.60
N GLY A 99 10.93 -7.81 -3.36
CA GLY A 99 10.47 -9.11 -2.87
C GLY A 99 8.95 -9.25 -2.76
N MET A 100 8.53 -10.37 -2.18
CA MET A 100 7.11 -10.67 -1.92
C MET A 100 6.45 -9.59 -1.05
N LEU A 101 5.12 -9.53 -1.07
CA LEU A 101 4.38 -8.62 -0.20
C LEU A 101 4.51 -9.05 1.26
N MET A 102 4.82 -8.07 2.10
CA MET A 102 4.93 -8.20 3.55
C MET A 102 4.05 -7.16 4.20
N GLN A 103 3.60 -7.45 5.42
CA GLN A 103 2.84 -6.51 6.23
C GLN A 103 3.46 -6.34 7.62
N ALA A 104 3.16 -5.21 8.25
CA ALA A 104 3.39 -4.97 9.66
C ALA A 104 2.09 -4.50 10.31
N THR A 105 1.77 -5.05 11.48
CA THR A 105 0.60 -4.68 12.28
C THR A 105 1.01 -3.68 13.36
N LEU A 106 0.24 -2.61 13.48
CA LEU A 106 0.55 -1.43 14.29
C LEU A 106 -0.66 -1.12 15.17
N TYR A 107 -0.52 -1.30 16.48
CA TYR A 107 -1.60 -1.12 17.44
C TYR A 107 -1.54 0.24 18.12
N SER A 108 -2.69 0.87 18.32
CA SER A 108 -2.80 2.04 19.19
C SER A 108 -2.64 1.66 20.67
N ASN A 109 -2.07 2.58 21.45
CA ASN A 109 -2.06 2.57 22.92
C ASN A 109 -3.28 3.27 23.53
N THR A 110 -4.00 4.08 22.74
CA THR A 110 -5.04 4.99 23.25
C THR A 110 -6.44 4.57 22.84
N THR A 111 -6.57 3.81 21.75
CA THR A 111 -7.84 3.26 21.27
C THR A 111 -7.65 1.80 20.85
N SER A 112 -8.72 1.15 20.38
CA SER A 112 -8.67 -0.19 19.79
C SER A 112 -8.29 -0.18 18.30
N SER A 113 -7.68 0.90 17.79
CA SER A 113 -7.29 0.99 16.38
C SER A 113 -6.12 0.06 16.07
N THR A 114 -6.31 -0.77 15.04
CA THR A 114 -5.27 -1.59 14.43
C THR A 114 -5.03 -1.10 13.01
N PHE A 115 -3.79 -0.77 12.68
CA PHE A 115 -3.38 -0.43 11.33
C PHE A 115 -2.47 -1.50 10.75
N HIS A 116 -2.50 -1.68 9.44
CA HIS A 116 -1.51 -2.50 8.74
C HIS A 116 -0.79 -1.70 7.67
N PHE A 117 0.54 -1.78 7.67
CA PHE A 117 1.36 -1.27 6.58
C PHE A 117 1.77 -2.44 5.68
N LEU A 118 1.39 -2.39 4.41
CA LEU A 118 1.63 -3.44 3.42
C LEU A 118 2.43 -2.87 2.24
N ALA A 119 3.53 -3.54 1.89
CA ALA A 119 4.38 -3.22 0.74
C ALA A 119 5.26 -4.43 0.37
N ASP A 120 6.22 -4.28 -0.53
CA ASP A 120 7.27 -5.29 -0.74
C ASP A 120 8.18 -5.46 0.51
N ASN A 121 8.84 -6.61 0.62
CA ASN A 121 9.67 -6.97 1.78
C ASN A 121 10.73 -5.91 2.12
N SER A 122 11.48 -5.45 1.13
CA SER A 122 12.54 -4.45 1.34
C SER A 122 11.98 -3.14 1.90
N THR A 123 10.81 -2.72 1.43
CA THR A 123 10.13 -1.50 1.86
C THR A 123 9.61 -1.63 3.30
N VAL A 124 8.88 -2.71 3.63
CA VAL A 124 8.37 -2.87 5.01
C VAL A 124 9.51 -3.01 6.00
N SER A 125 10.55 -3.79 5.67
CA SER A 125 11.73 -3.94 6.51
C SER A 125 12.45 -2.61 6.78
N SER A 126 12.56 -1.75 5.77
CA SER A 126 13.24 -0.45 5.90
C SER A 126 12.42 0.57 6.69
N VAL A 127 11.10 0.52 6.61
CA VAL A 127 10.20 1.55 7.18
C VAL A 127 9.69 1.17 8.56
N LEU A 128 9.57 -0.11 8.90
CA LEU A 128 8.99 -0.56 10.18
C LEU A 128 9.71 0.02 11.41
N ASN A 129 11.04 -0.03 11.45
CA ASN A 129 11.79 0.53 12.58
C ASN A 129 11.65 2.05 12.67
N ILE A 130 11.50 2.73 11.52
CA ILE A 130 11.28 4.18 11.48
C ILE A 130 9.89 4.53 12.02
N ILE A 131 8.84 3.78 11.64
CA ILE A 131 7.49 3.92 12.20
C ILE A 131 7.53 3.74 13.71
N ARG A 132 8.15 2.64 14.18
CA ARG A 132 8.24 2.32 15.61
C ARG A 132 8.95 3.41 16.40
N ALA A 133 10.03 3.98 15.85
CA ALA A 133 10.75 5.07 16.49
C ALA A 133 9.90 6.36 16.51
N ASN A 134 9.41 6.81 15.36
CA ASN A 134 8.76 8.11 15.26
C ASN A 134 7.38 8.16 15.90
N CYS A 135 6.56 7.12 15.74
CA CYS A 135 5.17 7.15 16.20
C CYS A 135 4.97 6.70 17.64
N SER A 136 5.98 6.09 18.27
CA SER A 136 5.95 5.83 19.71
C SER A 136 6.29 7.07 20.56
N ILE A 137 7.00 8.06 20.01
CA ILE A 137 7.33 9.32 20.71
C ILE A 137 6.08 10.06 21.14
N HIS A 138 5.01 9.98 20.35
CA HIS A 138 3.72 10.58 20.67
C HIS A 138 2.90 9.77 21.68
N GLY A 139 3.36 8.59 22.11
CA GLY A 139 2.67 7.71 23.05
C GLY A 139 1.51 6.92 22.45
N HIS A 140 1.15 7.16 21.19
CA HIS A 140 -0.01 6.55 20.53
C HIS A 140 0.29 5.18 19.91
N LEU A 141 1.52 4.88 19.48
CA LEU A 141 1.89 3.55 18.98
C LEU A 141 2.32 2.63 20.13
N ASN A 142 1.68 1.46 20.24
CA ASN A 142 2.08 0.41 21.17
C ASN A 142 3.24 -0.43 20.61
N ASN A 143 4.48 -0.08 20.92
CA ASN A 143 5.64 -0.86 20.50
C ASN A 143 5.73 -2.27 21.12
N GLY A 144 5.06 -2.51 22.26
CA GLY A 144 5.05 -3.80 22.95
C GLY A 144 4.21 -4.86 22.24
N THR A 145 3.14 -4.43 21.55
CA THR A 145 2.23 -5.34 20.81
C THR A 145 2.37 -5.24 19.29
N SER A 146 2.86 -4.11 18.76
CA SER A 146 3.07 -3.93 17.33
C SER A 146 4.22 -4.79 16.79
N SER A 147 4.15 -5.13 15.50
CA SER A 147 5.15 -5.95 14.82
C SER A 147 6.56 -5.39 15.00
N THR A 148 7.51 -6.28 15.32
CA THR A 148 8.96 -5.99 15.35
C THR A 148 9.67 -6.47 14.08
N VAL A 149 9.05 -7.40 13.35
CA VAL A 149 9.49 -7.93 12.07
C VAL A 149 8.31 -7.97 11.09
N PRO A 150 8.54 -7.77 9.79
CA PRO A 150 7.49 -7.95 8.78
C PRO A 150 7.04 -9.40 8.70
N VAL A 151 5.76 -9.63 8.44
CA VAL A 151 5.18 -10.96 8.18
C VAL A 151 4.70 -11.05 6.73
N ALA A 152 4.78 -12.23 6.14
CA ALA A 152 4.35 -12.45 4.76
C ALA A 152 2.84 -12.15 4.62
N TYR A 153 2.48 -11.38 3.60
CA TYR A 153 1.09 -11.16 3.23
C TYR A 153 0.72 -12.15 2.13
N THR A 154 -0.17 -13.08 2.45
CA THR A 154 -0.68 -14.07 1.49
C THR A 154 -2.08 -13.72 0.98
N GLY A 155 -2.75 -12.74 1.59
CA GLY A 155 -4.15 -12.41 1.32
C GLY A 155 -5.12 -13.58 1.59
N GLY A 156 -6.38 -13.41 1.19
CA GLY A 156 -7.37 -14.49 1.05
C GLY A 156 -7.94 -15.12 2.34
N ASN A 157 -7.41 -14.75 3.51
CA ASN A 157 -7.98 -15.13 4.81
C ASN A 157 -8.75 -13.97 5.44
N SER A 158 -9.67 -14.27 6.37
CA SER A 158 -10.56 -13.28 6.98
C SER A 158 -9.87 -12.29 7.92
N SER A 159 -8.62 -12.55 8.31
CA SER A 159 -7.82 -11.69 9.19
C SER A 159 -6.79 -10.85 8.42
N ALA A 160 -6.67 -11.06 7.11
CA ALA A 160 -5.75 -10.31 6.27
C ALA A 160 -6.41 -8.99 5.86
N PRO A 161 -5.64 -7.88 5.84
CA PRO A 161 -6.13 -6.62 5.29
C PRO A 161 -6.66 -6.80 3.87
N GLN A 162 -7.77 -6.12 3.60
CA GLN A 162 -8.48 -6.12 2.33
C GLN A 162 -8.38 -4.75 1.66
N VAL A 163 -8.73 -4.72 0.37
CA VAL A 163 -8.73 -3.48 -0.41
C VAL A 163 -9.69 -2.43 0.17
N VAL A 164 -10.78 -2.86 0.82
CA VAL A 164 -11.78 -1.98 1.44
C VAL A 164 -11.30 -1.34 2.74
N ASP A 165 -10.24 -1.89 3.35
CA ASP A 165 -9.64 -1.38 4.59
C ASP A 165 -8.62 -0.27 4.30
N ALA A 166 -8.30 -0.01 3.04
CA ALA A 166 -7.27 0.95 2.64
C ALA A 166 -7.66 2.39 2.98
N VAL A 167 -6.84 3.05 3.80
CA VAL A 167 -7.02 4.46 4.15
C VAL A 167 -6.06 5.36 3.36
N GLN A 168 -4.91 4.83 2.94
CA GLN A 168 -3.93 5.59 2.15
C GLN A 168 -3.04 4.68 1.32
N TYR A 169 -3.03 4.87 0.00
CA TYR A 169 -2.01 4.31 -0.88
C TYR A 169 -0.81 5.25 -0.99
N TYR A 170 0.36 4.65 -1.21
CA TYR A 170 1.61 5.37 -1.48
C TYR A 170 2.27 4.80 -2.72
N ARG A 171 3.14 5.61 -3.32
CA ARG A 171 4.08 5.16 -4.35
C ARG A 171 3.34 4.47 -5.50
N ALA A 172 2.28 5.12 -6.01
CA ALA A 172 1.42 4.59 -7.07
C ALA A 172 0.86 3.19 -6.73
N SER A 173 0.19 3.08 -5.59
CA SER A 173 -0.39 1.83 -5.04
C SER A 173 0.57 0.66 -4.83
N SER A 174 1.88 0.88 -4.81
CA SER A 174 2.87 -0.18 -4.47
C SER A 174 3.14 -0.31 -2.97
N ALA A 175 2.53 0.55 -2.15
CA ALA A 175 2.43 0.41 -0.72
C ALA A 175 1.09 0.96 -0.23
N VAL A 176 0.60 0.49 0.91
CA VAL A 176 -0.71 0.89 1.46
C VAL A 176 -0.70 0.85 2.99
N LEU A 177 -1.40 1.80 3.59
CA LEU A 177 -1.81 1.79 4.98
C LEU A 177 -3.31 1.43 5.03
N THR A 178 -3.65 0.41 5.82
CA THR A 178 -5.02 -0.01 6.07
C THR A 178 -5.40 0.17 7.54
N LEU A 179 -6.70 0.21 7.80
CA LEU A 179 -7.28 0.30 9.14
C LEU A 179 -8.30 -0.83 9.32
N GLU A 180 -8.10 -1.66 10.34
CA GLU A 180 -9.05 -2.72 10.69
C GLU A 180 -10.40 -2.10 11.09
N GLY A 181 -11.50 -2.63 10.54
CA GLY A 181 -12.85 -2.11 10.75
C GLY A 181 -13.23 -0.91 9.88
N TYR A 182 -12.32 -0.38 9.05
CA TYR A 182 -12.71 0.53 7.98
C TYR A 182 -13.36 -0.26 6.84
N ASN A 183 -14.40 0.29 6.22
CA ASN A 183 -15.17 -0.42 5.21
C ASN A 183 -15.54 0.49 4.04
N ASN A 184 -14.65 0.59 3.07
CA ASN A 184 -14.88 1.32 1.83
C ASN A 184 -15.50 0.45 0.74
N THR A 185 -16.61 -0.22 1.01
CA THR A 185 -17.29 -1.09 0.02
C THR A 185 -17.77 -0.36 -1.25
N ALA A 186 -17.86 0.98 -1.23
CA ALA A 186 -18.23 1.76 -2.42
C ALA A 186 -17.30 1.49 -3.62
N ILE A 187 -16.03 1.16 -3.36
CA ILE A 187 -15.05 0.84 -4.41
C ILE A 187 -15.29 -0.52 -5.07
N LEU A 188 -16.15 -1.37 -4.51
CA LEU A 188 -16.47 -2.69 -5.08
C LEU A 188 -17.49 -2.59 -6.22
N SER A 189 -18.29 -1.54 -6.25
CA SER A 189 -19.28 -1.31 -7.31
C SER A 189 -18.84 -0.22 -8.27
N THR A 190 -18.16 0.82 -7.78
CA THR A 190 -17.83 2.01 -8.55
C THR A 190 -16.33 2.32 -8.47
N PRO A 191 -15.60 2.33 -9.60
CA PRO A 191 -14.21 2.75 -9.59
C PRO A 191 -14.09 4.22 -9.17
N ASN A 192 -13.09 4.53 -8.34
CA ASN A 192 -12.87 5.89 -7.81
C ASN A 192 -14.08 6.46 -7.05
N ALA A 193 -14.89 5.60 -6.42
CA ALA A 193 -15.96 6.04 -5.52
C ALA A 193 -15.43 6.97 -4.43
N THR A 194 -16.29 7.88 -3.98
CA THR A 194 -15.97 8.73 -2.82
C THR A 194 -15.89 7.85 -1.58
N ALA A 195 -14.75 7.91 -0.91
CA ALA A 195 -14.51 7.12 0.29
C ALA A 195 -15.43 7.59 1.44
N PRO A 196 -16.03 6.66 2.21
CA PRO A 196 -16.78 7.04 3.41
C PRO A 196 -15.85 7.67 4.46
N PRO A 197 -16.40 8.43 5.42
CA PRO A 197 -15.61 8.92 6.53
C PRO A 197 -15.03 7.76 7.35
N LEU A 198 -13.92 8.02 8.05
CA LEU A 198 -13.34 7.06 8.98
C LEU A 198 -14.33 6.77 10.14
N PRO A 199 -14.33 5.55 10.69
CA PRO A 199 -15.17 5.20 11.83
C PRO A 199 -14.88 6.09 13.05
N ALA A 200 -15.87 6.22 13.94
CA ALA A 200 -15.65 6.85 15.23
C ALA A 200 -14.66 6.01 16.08
N GLY A 201 -13.87 6.68 16.93
CA GLY A 201 -12.92 6.00 17.83
C GLY A 201 -11.58 5.62 17.19
N VAL A 202 -11.33 6.01 15.94
CA VAL A 202 -10.02 5.87 15.31
C VAL A 202 -9.00 6.76 16.00
N ASP A 203 -7.81 6.22 16.26
CA ASP A 203 -6.66 7.01 16.72
C ASP A 203 -6.11 7.88 15.57
N LEU A 204 -6.66 9.09 15.43
CA LEU A 204 -6.29 10.03 14.38
C LEU A 204 -4.86 10.56 14.56
N THR A 205 -4.35 10.64 15.79
CA THR A 205 -2.96 11.05 16.05
C THR A 205 -1.99 9.99 15.55
N LEU A 206 -2.28 8.71 15.84
CA LEU A 206 -1.49 7.61 15.29
C LEU A 206 -1.57 7.59 13.77
N LEU A 207 -2.77 7.66 13.19
CA LEU A 207 -2.96 7.65 11.75
C LEU A 207 -2.18 8.77 11.06
N ALA A 208 -2.23 10.00 11.59
CA ALA A 208 -1.46 11.12 11.08
C ALA A 208 0.05 10.86 11.14
N CYS A 209 0.55 10.33 12.26
CA CYS A 209 1.96 9.98 12.38
C CYS A 209 2.39 8.89 11.40
N LEU A 210 1.59 7.82 11.26
CA LEU A 210 1.86 6.74 10.32
C LEU A 210 1.91 7.28 8.89
N ASN A 211 0.91 8.08 8.50
CA ASN A 211 0.83 8.66 7.15
C ASN A 211 2.01 9.58 6.82
N ALA A 212 2.38 10.45 7.76
CA ALA A 212 3.54 11.33 7.61
C ALA A 212 4.85 10.54 7.56
N THR A 213 5.04 9.58 8.47
CA THR A 213 6.28 8.80 8.57
C THR A 213 6.47 7.91 7.36
N ILE A 214 5.44 7.19 6.93
CA ILE A 214 5.50 6.31 5.75
C ILE A 214 5.82 7.13 4.50
N GLY A 215 5.13 8.25 4.29
CA GLY A 215 5.40 9.09 3.13
C GLY A 215 6.80 9.71 3.16
N ALA A 216 7.27 10.17 4.31
CA ALA A 216 8.64 10.69 4.42
C ALA A 216 9.71 9.59 4.22
N ALA A 217 9.47 8.37 4.69
CA ALA A 217 10.50 7.35 4.81
C ALA A 217 10.50 6.29 3.72
N ILE A 218 9.40 6.05 2.98
CA ILE A 218 9.36 4.99 1.96
C ILE A 218 10.56 5.09 1.01
N PRO A 219 11.31 3.99 0.76
CA PRO A 219 12.47 4.01 -0.12
C PRO A 219 12.08 4.38 -1.56
N LEU A 220 12.82 5.33 -2.13
CA LEU A 220 12.72 5.73 -3.53
C LEU A 220 14.08 5.52 -4.23
N VAL A 221 14.01 5.22 -5.53
CA VAL A 221 15.18 5.04 -6.41
C VAL A 221 15.57 6.36 -7.05
#